data_AF-A0A096M281-F1
#
_entry.id   AF-A0A096M281-F1
#
_cell.length_a   1.000
_cell.length_b   1.000
_cell.length_c   1.000
_cell.angle_alpha   90.00
_cell.angle_beta   90.00
_cell.angle_gamma   90.00
#
_symmetry.space_group_name_H-M   'P 1'
#
loop_
_entity.id
_entity.type
_entity.pdbx_description
1 polymer ?
#
loop_
_entity_poly.entity_id
_entity_poly.type
_entity_poly.pdbx_seq_one_letter_code
_entity_poly.pdbx_strand_id
1 'polypeptide(L)'
;FSVAHGGLTDIRQHGSGAQHCRNLTAQKTQASVSQFFIPQSSLEIDMVTAAELTQVYHIARHNLSYNSADCSHKLNQKCLADSKTKKITFERTKAQAIVKDVLAQKAVGDVARALTLDKPFPFSVQTDASNKGNWKVFPLAIHYFTITSKMLDFIENPDESAARIAALMEQLLEKFGV
;
A
#
# COMPACT_ATOMS: atom_id res chain seq x y z
N PHE A 1 -43.43 4.30 24.59
CA PHE A 1 -44.89 4.52 24.43
C PHE A 1 -45.59 3.48 25.28
N SER A 2 -46.58 3.89 26.08
CA SER A 2 -47.32 3.00 26.98
C SER A 2 -48.81 3.24 26.79
N VAL A 3 -49.60 2.18 26.70
CA VAL A 3 -51.06 2.20 26.56
C VAL A 3 -51.64 1.55 27.80
N ALA A 4 -51.57 2.26 28.93
CA ALA A 4 -51.92 1.70 30.22
C ALA A 4 -53.31 2.13 30.71
N HIS A 5 -53.86 3.25 30.23
CA HIS A 5 -55.07 3.83 30.82
C HIS A 5 -56.09 4.35 29.79
N GLY A 6 -55.66 5.01 28.72
CA GLY A 6 -56.55 5.68 27.77
C GLY A 6 -56.79 4.92 26.46
N GLY A 7 -56.16 3.77 26.26
CA GLY A 7 -56.39 2.91 25.10
C GLY A 7 -56.19 3.65 23.77
N LEU A 8 -57.28 3.81 23.01
CA LEU A 8 -57.27 4.47 21.70
C LEU A 8 -56.92 5.96 21.78
N THR A 9 -57.22 6.61 22.90
CA THR A 9 -56.88 8.02 23.14
C THR A 9 -55.38 8.19 23.31
N ASP A 10 -54.71 7.27 24.02
CA ASP A 10 -53.25 7.28 24.20
C ASP A 10 -52.53 7.13 22.86
N ILE A 11 -53.07 6.29 21.96
CA ILE A 11 -52.54 6.12 20.60
C ILE A 11 -52.65 7.42 19.79
N ARG A 12 -53.82 8.07 19.82
CA ARG A 12 -54.04 9.33 19.09
C ARG A 12 -53.15 10.45 19.62
N GLN A 13 -53.03 10.57 20.94
CA GLN A 13 -52.19 11.58 21.58
C GLN A 13 -50.70 11.32 21.35
N HIS A 14 -50.26 10.06 21.30
CA HIS A 14 -48.91 9.72 20.89
C HIS A 14 -48.64 10.13 19.43
N GLY A 15 -49.55 9.80 18.51
CA GLY A 15 -49.40 10.12 17.08
C GLY A 15 -49.37 11.61 16.78
N SER A 16 -50.10 12.43 17.55
CA SER A 16 -50.06 13.89 17.44
C SER A 16 -48.98 14.54 18.32
N GLY A 17 -48.28 13.76 19.14
CA GLY A 17 -47.26 14.26 20.06
C GLY A 17 -46.04 14.81 19.34
N ALA A 18 -45.49 15.91 19.85
CA ALA A 18 -44.31 16.58 19.27
C ALA A 18 -43.09 15.64 19.10
N GLN A 19 -42.93 14.64 19.99
CA GLN A 19 -41.86 13.65 19.84
C GLN A 19 -42.08 12.72 18.65
N HIS A 20 -43.31 12.26 18.42
CA HIS A 20 -43.64 11.41 17.27
C HIS A 20 -43.46 12.18 15.96
N CYS A 21 -43.96 13.41 15.88
CA CYS A 21 -43.78 14.28 14.72
C CYS A 21 -42.30 14.58 14.43
N ARG A 22 -41.50 14.86 15.47
CA ARG A 22 -40.04 15.03 15.33
C ARG A 22 -39.36 13.76 14.83
N ASN A 23 -39.71 12.60 15.38
CA ASN A 23 -39.16 11.32 14.95
C ASN A 23 -39.54 10.98 13.50
N LEU A 24 -40.79 11.20 13.09
CA LEU A 24 -41.23 11.03 11.70
C LEU A 24 -40.49 11.96 10.73
N THR A 25 -40.25 13.21 11.15
CA THR A 25 -39.49 14.17 10.34
C THR A 25 -38.03 13.74 10.23
N ALA A 26 -37.40 13.37 11.35
CA ALA A 26 -36.03 12.86 11.37
C ALA A 26 -35.88 11.61 10.49
N GLN A 27 -36.85 10.70 10.54
CA GLN A 27 -36.88 9.49 9.70
C GLN A 27 -37.01 9.82 8.21
N LYS A 28 -37.78 10.85 7.83
CA LYS A 28 -37.88 11.32 6.44
C LYS A 28 -36.59 11.97 5.93
N THR A 29 -35.84 12.61 6.82
CA THR A 29 -34.57 13.28 6.46
C THR A 29 -33.34 12.37 6.56
N GLN A 30 -33.47 11.19 7.20
CA GLN A 30 -32.37 10.26 7.33
C GLN A 30 -32.14 9.50 6.03
N ALA A 31 -30.89 9.53 5.57
CA ALA A 31 -30.45 8.65 4.49
C ALA A 31 -30.59 7.19 4.93
N SER A 32 -31.01 6.33 3.99
CA SER A 32 -31.06 4.89 4.24
C SER A 32 -29.68 4.36 4.58
N VAL A 33 -29.58 3.47 5.57
CA VAL A 33 -28.33 2.80 5.96
C VAL A 33 -27.65 2.13 4.75
N SER A 34 -28.46 1.58 3.83
CA SER A 34 -27.98 0.97 2.58
C SER A 34 -27.16 1.92 1.70
N GLN A 35 -27.39 3.23 1.80
CA GLN A 35 -26.72 4.24 0.99
C GLN A 35 -25.26 4.48 1.43
N PHE A 36 -24.91 4.07 2.65
CA PHE A 36 -23.55 4.14 3.19
C PHE A 36 -22.70 2.93 2.79
N PHE A 37 -23.32 1.85 2.33
CA PHE A 37 -22.63 0.66 1.86
C PHE A 37 -22.58 0.65 0.34
N ILE A 38 -21.44 0.28 -0.23
CA ILE A 38 -21.35 -0.02 -1.66
C ILE A 38 -21.91 -1.44 -1.86
N PRO A 39 -22.84 -1.65 -2.79
CA PRO A 39 -23.29 -2.99 -3.14
C PRO A 39 -22.10 -3.88 -3.55
N GLN A 40 -22.02 -5.06 -2.97
CA GLN A 40 -21.01 -6.06 -3.32
C GLN A 40 -21.17 -6.45 -4.80
N SER A 41 -20.05 -6.65 -5.51
CA SER A 41 -20.02 -6.97 -6.95
C SER A 41 -20.59 -5.88 -7.88
N SER A 42 -20.47 -4.61 -7.50
CA SER A 42 -20.78 -3.48 -8.37
C SER A 42 -19.52 -2.88 -9.00
N LEU A 43 -19.66 -2.25 -10.18
CA LEU A 43 -18.57 -1.49 -10.78
C LEU A 43 -18.03 -0.40 -9.82
N GLU A 44 -18.89 0.12 -8.94
CA GLU A 44 -18.50 1.13 -7.96
C GLU A 44 -17.50 0.60 -6.93
N ILE A 45 -17.68 -0.63 -6.41
CA ILE A 45 -16.72 -1.19 -5.44
C ILE A 45 -15.37 -1.41 -6.11
N ASP A 46 -15.34 -1.88 -7.35
CA ASP A 46 -14.09 -2.11 -8.09
C ASP A 46 -13.32 -0.81 -8.32
N MET A 47 -14.01 0.27 -8.69
CA MET A 47 -13.39 1.59 -8.84
C MET A 47 -12.82 2.11 -7.52
N VAL A 48 -13.54 1.94 -6.41
CA VAL A 48 -13.08 2.35 -5.08
C VAL A 48 -11.87 1.52 -4.66
N THR A 49 -11.90 0.20 -4.84
CA THR A 49 -10.79 -0.70 -4.54
C THR A 49 -9.55 -0.37 -5.39
N ALA A 50 -9.71 -0.09 -6.68
CA ALA A 50 -8.61 0.31 -7.55
C ALA A 50 -8.00 1.65 -7.11
N ALA A 51 -8.82 2.62 -6.72
CA ALA A 51 -8.34 3.92 -6.24
C ALA A 51 -7.61 3.82 -4.88
N GLU A 52 -8.08 2.96 -3.98
CA GLU A 52 -7.42 2.65 -2.71
C GLU A 52 -6.08 1.97 -2.94
N LEU A 53 -6.06 0.91 -3.76
CA LEU A 53 -4.85 0.18 -4.11
C LEU A 53 -3.81 1.10 -4.74
N THR A 54 -4.24 2.00 -5.64
CA THR A 54 -3.35 2.96 -6.31
C THR A 54 -2.72 3.94 -5.32
N GLN A 55 -3.52 4.50 -4.40
CA GLN A 55 -2.99 5.41 -3.39
C GLN A 55 -2.02 4.71 -2.44
N VAL A 56 -2.36 3.51 -1.98
CA VAL A 56 -1.48 2.71 -1.11
C VAL A 56 -0.20 2.30 -1.84
N TYR A 57 -0.29 1.93 -3.12
CA TYR A 57 0.89 1.65 -3.94
C TYR A 57 1.79 2.88 -4.06
N HIS A 58 1.23 4.07 -4.26
CA HIS A 58 2.01 5.32 -4.29
C HIS A 58 2.74 5.55 -2.97
N ILE A 59 2.07 5.36 -1.84
CA ILE A 59 2.68 5.47 -0.50
C ILE A 59 3.87 4.50 -0.36
N ALA A 60 3.68 3.22 -0.72
CA ALA A 60 4.73 2.21 -0.63
C ALA A 60 5.91 2.50 -1.59
N ARG A 61 5.61 2.85 -2.84
CA ARG A 61 6.61 3.12 -3.89
C ARG A 61 7.53 4.28 -3.53
N HIS A 62 6.99 5.32 -2.90
CA HIS A 62 7.75 6.51 -2.50
C HIS A 62 8.21 6.46 -1.04
N ASN A 63 8.10 5.30 -0.39
CA ASN A 63 8.52 5.08 0.99
C ASN A 63 7.92 6.11 1.98
N LEU A 64 6.67 6.50 1.74
CA LEU A 64 5.93 7.43 2.60
C LEU A 64 5.39 6.70 3.83
N SER A 65 5.28 7.42 4.95
CA SER A 65 4.80 6.82 6.19
C SER A 65 3.30 6.50 6.12
N TYR A 66 2.85 5.46 6.85
CA TYR A 66 1.42 5.20 7.00
C TYR A 66 0.69 6.36 7.71
N ASN A 67 1.37 7.16 8.53
CA ASN A 67 0.79 8.38 9.09
C ASN A 67 0.50 9.41 7.99
N SER A 68 1.38 9.53 6.99
CA SER A 68 1.16 10.35 5.80
C SER A 68 0.00 9.81 4.97
N ALA A 69 -0.21 8.49 4.92
CA ALA A 69 -1.36 7.88 4.25
C ALA A 69 -2.70 8.31 4.88
N ASP A 70 -2.79 8.26 6.21
CA ASP A 70 -3.98 8.70 6.96
C ASP A 70 -4.27 10.19 6.73
N CYS A 71 -3.24 11.03 6.80
CA CYS A 71 -3.35 12.46 6.51
C CYS A 71 -3.80 12.72 5.05
N SER A 72 -3.20 12.03 4.09
CA SER A 72 -3.51 12.17 2.66
C SER A 72 -4.94 11.74 2.35
N HIS A 73 -5.41 10.65 2.97
CA HIS A 73 -6.78 10.19 2.82
C HIS A 73 -7.79 11.26 3.29
N LYS A 74 -7.57 11.81 4.49
CA LYS A 74 -8.41 12.89 5.06
C LYS A 74 -8.37 14.17 4.24
N LEU A 75 -7.20 14.51 3.69
CA LEU A 75 -7.05 15.64 2.78
C LEU A 75 -7.82 15.41 1.48
N ASN A 76 -7.67 14.24 0.86
CA ASN A 76 -8.36 13.88 -0.38
C ASN A 76 -9.88 13.93 -0.23
N GLN A 77 -10.44 13.51 0.92
CA GLN A 77 -11.87 13.65 1.19
C GLN A 77 -12.35 15.10 1.20
N LYS A 78 -11.51 16.05 1.64
CA LYS A 78 -11.83 17.48 1.66
C LYS A 78 -11.62 18.13 0.29
N CYS A 79 -10.52 17.80 -0.40
CA CYS A 79 -10.18 18.36 -1.71
C CYS A 79 -11.07 17.83 -2.84
N LEU A 80 -11.64 16.64 -2.68
CA LEU A 80 -12.46 15.95 -3.70
C LEU A 80 -13.90 15.72 -3.20
N ALA A 81 -14.43 16.67 -2.42
CA ALA A 81 -15.71 16.56 -1.71
C ALA A 81 -16.94 16.47 -2.64
N ASP A 82 -16.78 16.73 -3.92
CA ASP A 82 -17.80 16.71 -4.97
C ASP A 82 -17.66 15.47 -5.88
N SER A 83 -16.61 14.67 -5.69
CA SER A 83 -16.38 13.46 -6.47
C SER A 83 -16.90 12.19 -5.77
N LYS A 84 -17.09 11.12 -6.55
CA LYS A 84 -17.48 9.79 -6.04
C LYS A 84 -16.41 9.15 -5.14
N THR A 85 -15.25 9.78 -4.97
CA THR A 85 -14.16 9.34 -4.09
C THR A 85 -14.51 9.38 -2.60
N LYS A 86 -15.66 9.94 -2.21
CA LYS A 86 -16.14 9.89 -0.80
C LYS A 86 -16.18 8.50 -0.19
N LYS A 87 -16.36 7.47 -1.02
CA LYS A 87 -16.45 6.08 -0.57
C LYS A 87 -15.09 5.39 -0.47
N ILE A 88 -14.02 6.01 -0.97
CA ILE A 88 -12.65 5.60 -0.65
C ILE A 88 -12.49 5.78 0.84
N THR A 89 -12.13 4.70 1.53
CA THR A 89 -11.98 4.68 2.97
C THR A 89 -10.78 3.81 3.30
N PHE A 90 -9.64 4.44 3.56
CA PHE A 90 -8.49 3.71 4.08
C PHE A 90 -7.70 4.56 5.05
N GLU A 91 -7.41 3.97 6.20
CA GLU A 91 -6.48 4.52 7.17
C GLU A 91 -5.26 3.59 7.28
N ARG A 92 -4.44 3.79 8.31
CA ARG A 92 -3.17 3.09 8.54
C ARG A 92 -3.30 1.57 8.47
N THR A 93 -4.27 1.01 9.18
CA THR A 93 -4.44 -0.46 9.28
C THR A 93 -4.78 -1.07 7.92
N LYS A 94 -5.70 -0.43 7.18
CA LYS A 94 -6.11 -0.92 5.86
C LYS A 94 -4.99 -0.74 4.83
N ALA A 95 -4.28 0.39 4.85
CA ALA A 95 -3.10 0.60 4.01
C ALA A 95 -2.03 -0.47 4.27
N GLN A 96 -1.74 -0.75 5.54
CA GLN A 96 -0.77 -1.77 5.92
C GLN A 96 -1.19 -3.17 5.43
N ALA A 97 -2.47 -3.53 5.58
CA ALA A 97 -3.00 -4.80 5.08
C ALA A 97 -2.88 -4.89 3.55
N ILE A 98 -3.24 -3.83 2.82
CA ILE A 98 -3.07 -3.80 1.35
C ILE A 98 -1.60 -3.97 0.96
N VAL A 99 -0.67 -3.29 1.64
CA VAL A 99 0.77 -3.45 1.36
C VAL A 99 1.22 -4.89 1.63
N LYS A 100 0.89 -5.45 2.80
CA LYS A 100 1.41 -6.75 3.25
C LYS A 100 0.75 -7.93 2.54
N ASP A 101 -0.56 -7.89 2.41
CA ASP A 101 -1.37 -9.05 2.03
C ASP A 101 -1.73 -9.04 0.54
N VAL A 102 -1.57 -7.90 -0.15
CA VAL A 102 -1.83 -7.78 -1.60
C VAL A 102 -0.55 -7.44 -2.36
N LEU A 103 0.02 -6.26 -2.13
CA LEU A 103 1.14 -5.75 -2.94
C LEU A 103 2.41 -6.59 -2.75
N ALA A 104 2.77 -6.90 -1.50
CA ALA A 104 3.95 -7.71 -1.19
C ALA A 104 3.79 -9.15 -1.70
N GLN A 105 2.60 -9.76 -1.55
CA GLN A 105 2.32 -11.10 -2.09
C GLN A 105 2.46 -11.13 -3.61
N LYS A 106 1.93 -10.11 -4.30
CA LYS A 106 2.08 -9.99 -5.76
C LYS A 106 3.54 -9.83 -6.17
N ALA A 107 4.29 -8.95 -5.48
CA ALA A 107 5.69 -8.70 -5.79
C ALA A 107 6.55 -9.96 -5.58
N VAL A 108 6.38 -10.66 -4.45
CA VAL A 108 7.08 -11.93 -4.18
C VAL A 108 6.67 -13.00 -5.19
N GLY A 109 5.38 -13.12 -5.49
CA GLY A 109 4.88 -14.07 -6.48
C GLY A 109 5.41 -13.81 -7.89
N ASP A 110 5.60 -12.55 -8.27
CA ASP A 110 6.22 -12.19 -9.55
C ASP A 110 7.69 -12.57 -9.61
N VAL A 111 8.45 -12.31 -8.55
CA VAL A 111 9.85 -12.75 -8.43
C VAL A 111 9.93 -14.28 -8.47
N ALA A 112 9.11 -14.98 -7.69
CA ALA A 112 9.08 -16.44 -7.67
C ALA A 112 8.80 -17.01 -9.07
N ARG A 113 7.80 -16.47 -9.77
CA ARG A 113 7.47 -16.91 -11.13
C ARG A 113 8.62 -16.69 -12.11
N ALA A 114 9.31 -15.55 -12.02
CA ALA A 114 10.46 -15.26 -12.87
C ALA A 114 11.63 -16.22 -12.62
N LEU A 115 11.81 -16.67 -11.38
CA LEU A 115 12.83 -17.65 -11.00
C LEU A 115 12.49 -19.08 -11.44
N THR A 116 11.20 -19.44 -11.56
CA THR A 116 10.75 -20.78 -11.94
C THR A 116 10.51 -20.97 -13.44
N LEU A 117 10.88 -20.01 -14.29
CA LEU A 117 10.83 -20.18 -15.75
C LEU A 117 11.81 -21.28 -16.20
N ASP A 118 11.54 -21.93 -17.34
CA ASP A 118 12.44 -22.96 -17.89
C ASP A 118 13.87 -22.45 -18.15
N LYS A 119 14.00 -21.15 -18.42
CA LYS A 119 15.27 -20.43 -18.57
C LYS A 119 15.17 -19.06 -17.89
N PRO A 120 15.44 -18.96 -16.58
CA PRO A 120 15.41 -17.68 -15.88
C PRO A 120 16.62 -16.84 -16.32
N PHE A 121 16.49 -15.50 -16.29
CA PHE A 121 17.63 -14.61 -16.49
C PHE A 121 18.72 -14.91 -15.45
N PRO A 122 20.02 -14.78 -15.77
CA PRO A 122 21.06 -14.83 -14.76
C PRO A 122 20.76 -13.83 -13.65
N PHE A 123 20.86 -14.26 -12.40
CA PHE A 123 20.63 -13.43 -11.23
C PHE A 123 21.70 -13.69 -10.17
N SER A 124 21.95 -12.71 -9.31
CA SER A 124 22.68 -12.91 -8.06
C SER A 124 21.73 -12.78 -6.89
N VAL A 125 22.09 -13.44 -5.79
CA VAL A 125 21.37 -13.35 -4.53
C VAL A 125 22.20 -12.49 -3.60
N GLN A 126 21.60 -11.42 -3.08
CA GLN A 126 22.21 -10.52 -2.12
C GLN A 126 21.49 -10.68 -0.78
N THR A 127 22.25 -10.68 0.31
CA THR A 127 21.71 -10.71 1.66
C THR A 127 22.50 -9.77 2.54
N ASP A 128 21.84 -9.21 3.54
CA ASP A 128 22.45 -8.39 4.59
C ASP A 128 21.96 -8.87 5.96
N ALA A 129 22.52 -8.35 7.04
CA ALA A 129 22.07 -8.62 8.40
C ALA A 129 21.87 -7.30 9.14
N SER A 130 20.62 -6.98 9.47
CA SER A 130 20.29 -5.82 10.30
C SER A 130 19.81 -6.26 11.66
N ASN A 131 20.34 -5.63 12.71
CA ASN A 131 19.93 -5.87 14.09
C ASN A 131 19.25 -4.61 14.63
N LYS A 132 18.04 -4.75 15.19
CA LYS A 132 17.36 -3.68 15.93
C LYS A 132 16.92 -4.22 17.29
N GLY A 133 17.71 -3.97 18.32
CA GLY A 133 17.55 -4.61 19.62
C GLY A 133 17.71 -6.14 19.48
N ASN A 134 16.73 -6.91 19.97
CA ASN A 134 16.71 -8.37 19.82
C ASN A 134 16.19 -8.86 18.46
N TRP A 135 15.71 -7.96 17.59
CA TRP A 135 15.25 -8.35 16.26
C TRP A 135 16.42 -8.46 15.31
N LYS A 136 16.68 -9.68 14.83
CA LYS A 136 17.66 -9.97 13.78
C LYS A 136 16.91 -10.17 12.47
N VAL A 137 17.18 -9.33 11.48
CA VAL A 137 16.52 -9.35 10.16
C VAL A 137 17.58 -9.64 9.10
N PHE A 138 17.28 -10.59 8.23
CA PHE A 138 18.14 -10.99 7.12
C PHE A 138 17.39 -10.77 5.81
N PRO A 139 17.41 -9.55 5.23
CA PRO A 139 16.77 -9.30 3.95
C PRO A 139 17.42 -10.14 2.85
N LEU A 140 16.61 -10.80 2.02
CA LEU A 140 17.06 -11.48 0.82
C LEU A 140 16.61 -10.68 -0.41
N ALA A 141 17.56 -10.27 -1.25
CA ALA A 141 17.31 -9.56 -2.48
C ALA A 141 17.78 -10.38 -3.69
N ILE A 142 16.94 -10.42 -4.73
CA ILE A 142 17.28 -11.02 -6.02
C ILE A 142 17.68 -9.89 -6.95
N HIS A 143 18.92 -9.93 -7.44
CA HIS A 143 19.45 -8.97 -8.39
C HIS A 143 19.56 -9.65 -9.76
N TYR A 144 18.61 -9.39 -10.64
CA TYR A 144 18.69 -9.85 -12.03
C TYR A 144 19.83 -9.12 -12.74
N PHE A 145 20.71 -9.86 -13.41
CA PHE A 145 21.75 -9.25 -14.24
C PHE A 145 21.05 -8.54 -15.41
N THR A 146 20.97 -7.22 -15.27
CA THR A 146 20.73 -6.28 -16.37
C THR A 146 22.07 -5.67 -16.78
N ILE A 147 22.15 -4.98 -17.92
CA ILE A 147 23.36 -4.67 -18.71
C ILE A 147 24.28 -3.59 -18.05
N THR A 148 24.58 -3.66 -16.76
CA THR A 148 25.42 -2.69 -16.03
C THR A 148 26.07 -3.34 -14.79
N SER A 149 27.06 -2.75 -14.12
CA SER A 149 28.51 -2.82 -14.45
C SER A 149 29.24 -3.61 -13.34
N LYS A 150 30.45 -4.16 -13.58
CA LYS A 150 31.25 -4.86 -12.55
C LYS A 150 32.71 -4.39 -12.45
N MET A 151 33.21 -4.37 -11.22
CA MET A 151 34.57 -4.02 -10.83
C MET A 151 35.48 -5.26 -10.89
N LEU A 152 36.66 -5.11 -11.49
CA LEU A 152 37.50 -6.22 -11.99
C LEU A 152 38.55 -6.72 -10.97
N ASP A 153 39.26 -5.82 -10.28
CA ASP A 153 40.20 -6.17 -9.21
C ASP A 153 40.41 -4.97 -8.27
N PHE A 154 41.00 -5.20 -7.10
CA PHE A 154 41.43 -4.19 -6.13
C PHE A 154 42.93 -4.40 -5.84
N ILE A 155 43.76 -3.41 -6.17
CA ILE A 155 45.21 -3.52 -5.98
C ILE A 155 45.75 -2.37 -5.15
N GLU A 156 46.61 -2.70 -4.19
CA GLU A 156 47.40 -1.74 -3.44
C GLU A 156 48.70 -1.41 -4.19
N ASN A 157 48.93 -0.13 -4.46
CA ASN A 157 50.09 0.32 -5.20
C ASN A 157 50.58 1.65 -4.60
N PRO A 158 51.83 1.72 -4.09
CA PRO A 158 52.33 2.90 -3.36
C PRO A 158 52.69 4.08 -4.27
N ASP A 159 52.77 3.87 -5.58
CA ASP A 159 53.02 4.90 -6.59
C ASP A 159 51.74 5.24 -7.34
N GLU A 160 51.15 6.38 -7.00
CA GLU A 160 49.88 6.88 -7.54
C GLU A 160 50.04 7.63 -8.87
N SER A 161 51.25 7.67 -9.47
CA SER A 161 51.45 8.33 -10.76
C SER A 161 50.62 7.65 -11.86
N ALA A 162 50.06 8.46 -12.77
CA ALA A 162 49.16 7.96 -13.83
C ALA A 162 49.80 6.84 -14.69
N ALA A 163 51.11 6.93 -14.92
CA ALA A 163 51.86 5.92 -15.66
C ALA A 163 51.82 4.54 -14.98
N ARG A 164 51.87 4.52 -13.65
CA ARG A 164 51.88 3.28 -12.87
C ARG A 164 50.50 2.61 -12.84
N ILE A 165 49.43 3.40 -12.70
CA ILE A 165 48.04 2.90 -12.68
C ILE A 165 47.69 2.20 -14.01
N ALA A 166 48.11 2.76 -15.15
CA ALA A 166 47.83 2.19 -16.46
C ALA A 166 48.49 0.82 -16.69
N ALA A 167 49.79 0.72 -16.38
CA ALA A 167 50.51 -0.55 -16.49
C ALA A 167 49.91 -1.65 -15.58
N LEU A 168 49.34 -1.24 -14.44
CA LEU A 168 48.70 -2.15 -13.49
C LEU A 168 47.39 -2.74 -14.02
N MET A 169 46.60 -1.94 -14.77
CA MET A 169 45.36 -2.42 -15.40
C MET A 169 45.63 -3.44 -16.52
N GLU A 170 46.66 -3.21 -17.34
CA GLU A 170 47.02 -4.13 -18.43
C GLU A 170 47.43 -5.51 -17.91
N GLN A 171 48.28 -5.53 -16.88
CA GLN A 171 48.68 -6.78 -16.23
C GLN A 171 47.49 -7.52 -15.61
N LEU A 172 46.51 -6.80 -15.07
CA LEU A 172 45.31 -7.41 -14.52
C LEU A 172 44.47 -8.11 -15.58
N LEU A 173 44.21 -7.44 -16.69
CA LEU A 173 43.40 -8.01 -17.77
C LEU A 173 44.07 -9.23 -18.37
N GLU A 174 45.37 -9.13 -18.69
CA GLU A 174 46.15 -10.27 -19.20
C GLU A 174 46.17 -11.46 -18.24
N LYS A 175 46.39 -11.19 -16.94
CA LYS A 175 46.38 -12.22 -15.90
C LYS A 175 45.07 -13.01 -15.89
N PHE A 176 43.95 -12.36 -16.18
CA PHE A 176 42.63 -13.00 -16.17
C PHE A 176 42.18 -13.52 -17.53
N GLY A 177 43.03 -13.43 -18.56
CA GLY A 177 42.77 -14.00 -19.88
C GLY A 177 41.65 -13.28 -20.64
N VAL A 178 41.51 -11.97 -20.39
CA VAL A 178 40.56 -11.06 -21.04
C VAL A 178 41.31 -9.97 -21.77
#